data_AF-A0AA96XKT8-F1
#
_entry.id   AF-A0AA96XKT8-F1
#
_cell.length_a   1.000
_cell.length_b   1.000
_cell.length_c   1.000
_cell.angle_alpha   90.00
_cell.angle_beta   90.00
_cell.angle_gamma   90.00
#
_symmetry.space_group_name_H-M   'P 1'
#
loop_
_entity.id
_entity.type
_entity.pdbx_description
1 polymer ?
#
loop_
_entity_poly.entity_id
_entity_poly.type
_entity_poly.pdbx_seq_one_letter_code
_entity_poly.pdbx_strand_id
1 'polypeptide(L)'
;MDLLLAVDTAAGVRVGTPPGALSGMEALVKEGGARIILVDEVPHQAVAQPVMTAEGRTVGYVVLGRVLGEVELQALRDERGVEGVLNVGGKPVAHALGAVPEDALLAALEGKGRPDEVSVNGVSLRLRRVEMGPGVELLLTRDGGRKRSSSVRRCCSWCCWASSSRRRRARPSSCWCGG
;
A
#
# COMPACT_ATOMS: atom_id res chain seq x y z
N MET A 1 12.62 0.66 11.46
CA MET A 1 11.40 0.12 12.11
C MET A 1 10.89 1.28 12.90
N ASP A 2 9.72 1.75 12.53
CA ASP A 2 9.34 3.14 12.75
C ASP A 2 8.10 3.23 13.63
N LEU A 3 7.42 2.09 13.85
CA LEU A 3 6.23 1.97 14.68
C LEU A 3 6.34 0.76 15.61
N LEU A 4 6.33 0.99 16.93
CA LEU A 4 6.25 -0.04 17.97
C LEU A 4 5.10 0.28 18.91
N LEU A 5 4.05 -0.55 18.97
CA LEU A 5 2.93 -0.36 19.89
C LEU A 5 2.66 -1.64 20.69
N ALA A 6 2.29 -1.47 21.95
CA ALA A 6 1.64 -2.51 22.74
C ALA A 6 0.14 -2.20 22.82
N VAL A 7 -0.68 -3.18 22.44
CA VAL A 7 -2.11 -3.04 22.27
C VAL A 7 -2.80 -4.14 23.08
N ASP A 8 -3.91 -3.81 23.74
CA ASP A 8 -4.72 -4.83 24.42
C ASP A 8 -5.59 -5.63 23.45
N THR A 9 -6.33 -6.62 23.97
CA THR A 9 -7.21 -7.48 23.18
C THR A 9 -8.41 -6.75 22.58
N ALA A 10 -8.73 -5.54 23.05
CA ALA A 10 -9.78 -4.68 22.51
C ALA A 10 -9.25 -3.68 21.47
N ALA A 11 -8.01 -3.88 20.98
CA ALA A 11 -7.31 -2.97 20.08
C ALA A 11 -7.00 -1.58 20.69
N GLY A 12 -7.07 -1.44 22.02
CA GLY A 12 -6.71 -0.23 22.75
C GLY A 12 -5.20 -0.13 22.93
N VAL A 13 -4.62 0.99 22.48
CA VAL A 13 -3.17 1.23 22.65
C VAL A 13 -2.85 1.56 24.09
N ARG A 14 -1.86 0.83 24.64
CA ARG A 14 -1.38 0.99 26.02
C ARG A 14 -0.12 1.83 26.07
N VAL A 15 0.80 1.58 25.15
CA VAL A 15 2.04 2.34 24.99
C VAL A 15 2.53 2.16 23.57
N GLY A 16 3.23 3.15 23.04
CA GLY A 16 3.90 3.00 21.76
C GLY A 16 4.58 4.25 21.24
N THR A 17 5.29 4.07 20.14
CA THR A 17 5.98 5.12 19.40
C THR A 17 5.77 4.93 17.89
N PRO A 18 5.56 6.00 17.12
CA PRO A 18 5.27 7.36 17.59
C PRO A 18 3.89 7.44 18.28
N PRO A 19 3.66 8.44 19.16
CA PRO A 19 2.31 8.74 19.61
C PRO A 19 1.49 9.30 18.43
N GLY A 20 0.17 9.14 18.46
CA GLY A 20 -0.70 9.71 17.44
C GLY A 20 -2.10 9.09 17.40
N ALA A 21 -2.98 9.72 16.63
CA ALA A 21 -4.28 9.17 16.29
C ALA A 21 -4.10 7.96 15.37
N LEU A 22 -4.80 6.87 15.68
CA LEU A 22 -4.64 5.59 15.00
C LEU A 22 -5.92 5.20 14.25
N SER A 23 -5.77 4.82 12.98
CA SER A 23 -6.84 4.25 12.16
C SER A 23 -6.46 2.87 11.61
N GLY A 24 -7.41 1.94 11.62
CA GLY A 24 -7.21 0.58 11.08
C GLY A 24 -6.65 -0.46 12.06
N MET A 25 -6.45 -0.11 13.35
CA MET A 25 -5.90 -1.00 14.37
C MET A 25 -6.78 -2.25 14.61
N GLU A 26 -8.09 -2.07 14.64
CA GLU A 26 -9.04 -3.16 14.87
C GLU A 26 -8.94 -4.25 13.78
N ALA A 27 -8.86 -3.84 12.51
CA ALA A 27 -8.69 -4.76 11.39
C ALA A 27 -7.32 -5.46 11.42
N LEU A 28 -6.26 -4.74 11.83
CA LEU A 28 -4.92 -5.31 12.00
C LEU A 28 -4.91 -6.45 13.04
N VAL A 29 -5.53 -6.22 14.19
CA VAL A 29 -5.57 -7.19 15.30
C VAL A 29 -6.48 -8.38 15.00
N LYS A 30 -7.67 -8.13 14.44
CA LYS A 30 -8.69 -9.17 14.23
C LYS A 30 -8.38 -10.09 13.05
N GLU A 31 -7.95 -9.52 11.93
CA GLU A 31 -7.79 -10.29 10.70
C GLU A 31 -6.37 -10.80 10.51
N GLY A 32 -5.41 -10.25 11.26
CA GLY A 32 -3.99 -10.63 11.19
C GLY A 32 -3.32 -10.31 9.86
N GLY A 33 -2.03 -10.69 9.78
CA GLY A 33 -1.17 -10.42 8.63
C GLY A 33 -0.67 -8.97 8.57
N ALA A 34 0.05 -8.65 7.49
CA ALA A 34 0.52 -7.29 7.24
C ALA A 34 -0.61 -6.42 6.66
N ARG A 35 -0.86 -5.25 7.27
CA ARG A 35 -1.89 -4.30 6.86
C ARG A 35 -1.39 -2.86 6.93
N ILE A 36 -2.09 -1.98 6.22
CA ILE A 36 -1.87 -0.55 6.34
C ILE A 36 -2.71 0.00 7.50
N ILE A 37 -2.06 0.72 8.39
CA ILE A 37 -2.70 1.56 9.40
C ILE A 37 -2.23 3.01 9.20
N LEU A 38 -2.98 3.97 9.73
CA LEU A 38 -2.54 5.36 9.80
C LEU A 38 -2.13 5.70 11.23
N VAL A 39 -1.03 6.43 11.38
CA VAL A 39 -0.61 7.09 12.63
C VAL A 39 -0.45 8.56 12.30
N ASP A 40 -1.34 9.42 12.81
CA ASP A 40 -1.41 10.85 12.45
C ASP A 40 -1.34 11.09 10.93
N GLU A 41 -2.21 10.41 10.17
CA GLU A 41 -2.26 10.45 8.71
C GLU A 41 -1.02 9.91 7.96
N VAL A 42 -0.01 9.41 8.68
CA VAL A 42 1.15 8.75 8.07
C VAL A 42 0.83 7.26 7.86
N PRO A 43 0.86 6.75 6.62
CA PRO A 43 0.58 5.36 6.34
C PRO A 43 1.75 4.47 6.78
N HIS A 44 1.43 3.45 7.55
CA HIS A 44 2.38 2.45 8.03
C HIS A 44 1.98 1.06 7.58
N GLN A 45 2.92 0.31 7.03
CA GLN A 45 2.76 -1.13 6.88
C GLN A 45 3.09 -1.80 8.21
N ALA A 46 2.08 -2.37 8.85
CA ALA A 46 2.17 -2.93 10.19
C ALA A 46 1.74 -4.41 10.25
N VAL A 47 2.27 -5.13 11.23
CA VAL A 47 1.88 -6.49 11.61
C VAL A 47 1.57 -6.52 13.10
N ALA A 48 0.53 -7.25 13.50
CA ALA A 48 0.23 -7.50 14.90
C ALA A 48 0.64 -8.93 15.28
N GLN A 49 1.46 -9.04 16.32
CA GLN A 49 1.88 -10.31 16.89
C GLN A 49 1.19 -10.52 18.25
N PRO A 50 0.44 -11.61 18.45
CA PRO A 50 -0.19 -11.87 19.74
C PRO A 50 0.86 -12.16 20.81
N VAL A 51 0.67 -11.58 21.99
CA VAL A 51 1.42 -11.92 23.21
C VAL A 51 0.60 -12.94 23.97
N MET A 52 1.19 -14.11 24.23
CA MET A 52 0.52 -15.24 24.87
C MET A 52 1.07 -15.50 26.28
N THR A 53 0.21 -15.96 27.19
CA THR A 53 0.64 -16.57 28.44
C THR A 53 1.24 -17.95 28.20
N ALA A 54 1.87 -18.54 29.23
CA ALA A 54 2.39 -19.91 29.17
C ALA A 54 1.29 -20.94 28.88
N GLU A 55 0.03 -20.63 29.23
CA GLU A 55 -1.16 -21.45 28.97
C GLU A 55 -1.75 -21.23 27.56
N GLY A 56 -1.09 -20.42 26.71
CA GLY A 56 -1.53 -20.17 25.33
C GLY A 56 -2.66 -19.15 25.18
N ARG A 57 -2.97 -18.37 26.23
CA ARG A 57 -3.99 -17.32 26.17
C ARG A 57 -3.40 -16.01 25.68
N THR A 58 -4.01 -15.38 24.68
CA THR A 58 -3.63 -14.02 24.25
C THR A 58 -3.98 -12.99 25.32
N VAL A 59 -2.99 -12.20 25.73
CA VAL A 59 -3.14 -11.07 26.68
C VAL A 59 -3.09 -9.71 26.02
N GLY A 60 -2.65 -9.66 24.76
CA GLY A 60 -2.54 -8.44 23.97
C GLY A 60 -1.76 -8.70 22.69
N TYR A 61 -1.33 -7.63 22.05
CA TYR A 61 -0.60 -7.66 20.79
C TYR A 61 0.57 -6.67 20.83
N VAL A 62 1.69 -7.07 20.25
CA VAL A 62 2.77 -6.16 19.87
C VAL A 62 2.61 -5.86 18.39
N VAL A 63 2.50 -4.58 18.07
CA VAL A 63 2.39 -4.09 16.70
C VAL A 63 3.73 -3.53 16.27
N LEU A 64 4.23 -4.03 15.15
CA LEU A 64 5.46 -3.57 14.52
C LEU A 64 5.11 -3.03 13.15
N GLY A 65 5.66 -1.87 12.78
CA GLY A 65 5.46 -1.31 11.47
C GLY A 65 6.63 -0.47 10.96
N ARG A 66 6.53 -0.16 9.68
CA ARG A 66 7.40 0.78 8.97
C ARG A 66 6.55 1.80 8.25
N VAL A 67 7.08 3.00 8.08
CA VAL A 67 6.45 4.02 7.24
C VAL A 67 6.36 3.47 5.82
N LEU A 68 5.22 3.69 5.16
CA LEU A 68 5.09 3.45 3.74
C LEU A 68 5.31 4.78 3.02
N GLY A 69 6.53 4.99 2.52
CA GLY A 69 6.93 6.26 1.92
C GLY A 69 7.58 6.11 0.55
N GLU A 70 8.31 7.14 0.16
CA GLU A 70 8.99 7.20 -1.14
C GLU A 70 9.99 6.06 -1.32
N VAL A 71 10.68 5.62 -0.26
CA VAL A 71 11.66 4.53 -0.32
C VAL A 71 11.00 3.23 -0.79
N GLU A 72 9.85 2.87 -0.23
CA GLU A 72 9.10 1.69 -0.65
C GLU A 72 8.55 1.82 -2.07
N LEU A 73 8.06 3.01 -2.46
CA LEU A 73 7.60 3.27 -3.82
C LEU A 73 8.75 3.21 -4.83
N GLN A 74 9.92 3.68 -4.45
CA GLN A 74 11.13 3.63 -5.25
C GLN A 74 11.58 2.20 -5.48
N ALA A 75 11.56 1.36 -4.43
CA ALA A 75 11.82 -0.07 -4.57
C ALA A 75 10.79 -0.75 -5.49
N LEU A 76 9.51 -0.39 -5.40
CA LEU A 76 8.47 -0.88 -6.31
C LEU A 76 8.76 -0.50 -7.77
N ARG A 77 9.18 0.75 -8.00
CA ARG A 77 9.61 1.23 -9.32
C ARG A 77 10.78 0.44 -9.86
N ASP A 78 11.80 0.24 -9.05
CA ASP A 78 13.04 -0.40 -9.49
C ASP A 78 12.84 -1.91 -9.74
N GLU A 79 12.01 -2.58 -8.94
CA GLU A 79 11.73 -4.01 -9.08
C GLU A 79 10.71 -4.34 -10.18
N ARG A 80 9.70 -3.49 -10.39
CA ARG A 80 8.54 -3.78 -11.27
C ARG A 80 8.41 -2.86 -12.47
N GLY A 81 9.17 -1.77 -12.52
CA GLY A 81 9.02 -0.73 -13.54
C GLY A 81 7.64 -0.06 -13.47
N VAL A 82 7.07 0.04 -12.28
CA VAL A 82 5.77 0.69 -12.03
C VAL A 82 6.01 1.90 -11.15
N GLU A 83 5.60 3.05 -11.62
CA GLU A 83 5.68 4.30 -10.87
C GLU A 83 4.39 4.46 -10.04
N GLY A 84 4.43 5.29 -9.00
CA GLY A 84 3.21 5.50 -8.22
C GLY A 84 3.23 6.70 -7.30
N VAL A 85 2.03 7.06 -6.88
CA VAL A 85 1.73 8.11 -5.90
C VAL A 85 0.87 7.49 -4.81
N LEU A 86 1.31 7.63 -3.57
CA LEU A 86 0.56 7.23 -2.39
C LEU A 86 -0.25 8.41 -1.88
N ASN A 87 -1.55 8.20 -1.73
CA ASN A 87 -2.50 9.19 -1.28
C ASN A 87 -3.11 8.79 0.06
N VAL A 88 -3.30 9.76 0.95
CA VAL A 88 -4.07 9.65 2.19
C VAL A 88 -5.16 10.71 2.19
N GLY A 89 -6.42 10.30 2.32
CA GLY A 89 -7.56 11.22 2.29
C GLY A 89 -7.65 12.04 1.00
N GLY A 90 -7.14 11.52 -0.11
CA GLY A 90 -7.08 12.21 -1.41
C GLY A 90 -5.93 13.20 -1.57
N LYS A 91 -5.01 13.29 -0.60
CA LYS A 91 -3.79 14.11 -0.69
C LYS A 91 -2.57 13.22 -0.93
N PRO A 92 -1.66 13.60 -1.84
CA PRO A 92 -0.40 12.89 -2.00
C PRO A 92 0.46 13.04 -0.74
N VAL A 93 1.05 11.93 -0.29
CA VAL A 93 1.97 11.89 0.86
C VAL A 93 3.34 11.32 0.51
N ALA A 94 3.45 10.61 -0.61
CA ALA A 94 4.72 10.10 -1.14
C ALA A 94 4.55 9.76 -2.63
N HIS A 95 5.62 9.89 -3.42
CA HIS A 95 5.60 9.52 -4.83
C HIS A 95 6.95 8.94 -5.30
N ALA A 96 6.91 8.12 -6.34
CA ALA A 96 8.10 7.65 -7.06
C ALA A 96 7.85 7.71 -8.56
N LEU A 97 7.58 8.91 -9.06
CA LEU A 97 7.38 9.19 -10.48
C LEU A 97 8.74 9.45 -11.17
N GLY A 98 8.84 9.01 -12.42
CA GLY A 98 10.03 9.15 -13.25
C GLY A 98 9.70 9.56 -14.68
N ALA A 99 8.53 9.19 -15.19
CA ALA A 99 8.08 9.55 -16.53
C ALA A 99 7.52 10.99 -16.60
N VAL A 100 6.85 11.45 -15.55
CA VAL A 100 6.20 12.77 -15.51
C VAL A 100 6.34 13.42 -14.12
N PRO A 101 6.33 14.76 -14.04
CA PRO A 101 6.24 15.46 -12.75
C PRO A 101 4.92 15.15 -12.02
N GLU A 102 4.95 15.13 -10.69
CA GLU A 102 3.78 14.89 -9.85
C GLU A 102 2.66 15.90 -10.10
N ASP A 103 2.97 17.20 -10.02
CA ASP A 103 1.99 18.28 -10.23
C ASP A 103 1.29 18.16 -11.59
N ALA A 104 2.04 17.79 -12.63
CA ALA A 104 1.49 17.61 -13.96
C ALA A 104 0.53 16.41 -14.04
N LEU A 105 0.84 15.32 -13.34
CA LEU A 105 -0.05 14.16 -13.23
C LEU A 105 -1.31 14.49 -12.44
N LEU A 106 -1.18 15.15 -11.28
CA LEU A 106 -2.30 15.52 -10.43
C LEU A 106 -3.23 16.51 -11.13
N ALA A 107 -2.69 17.54 -11.77
CA ALA A 107 -3.46 18.48 -12.59
C ALA A 107 -4.17 17.78 -13.75
N ALA A 108 -3.53 16.80 -14.38
CA ALA A 108 -4.16 16.03 -15.45
C ALA A 108 -5.29 15.11 -14.96
N LEU A 109 -5.35 14.81 -13.67
CA LEU A 109 -6.40 13.99 -13.03
C LEU A 109 -7.52 14.82 -12.43
N GLU A 110 -7.28 16.10 -12.15
CA GLU A 110 -8.24 17.00 -11.53
C GLU A 110 -9.56 17.06 -12.34
N GLY A 111 -10.68 16.87 -11.67
CA GLY A 111 -12.01 16.90 -12.28
C GLY A 111 -12.35 15.74 -13.24
N LYS A 112 -11.41 14.83 -13.51
CA LYS A 112 -11.61 13.70 -14.44
C LYS A 112 -12.13 12.42 -13.79
N GLY A 113 -12.41 12.46 -12.49
CA GLY A 113 -12.87 11.29 -11.73
C GLY A 113 -11.79 10.21 -11.61
N ARG A 114 -12.08 9.00 -12.09
CA ARG A 114 -11.17 7.84 -12.00
C ARG A 114 -10.82 7.28 -13.38
N PRO A 115 -10.05 8.02 -14.20
CA PRO A 115 -9.64 7.52 -15.51
C PRO A 115 -8.63 6.37 -15.37
N ASP A 116 -8.69 5.42 -16.32
CA ASP A 116 -7.75 4.30 -16.46
C ASP A 116 -6.51 4.68 -17.31
N GLU A 117 -6.58 5.78 -18.06
CA GLU A 117 -5.49 6.30 -18.87
C GLU A 117 -5.51 7.84 -18.85
N VAL A 118 -4.33 8.45 -18.85
CA VAL A 118 -4.16 9.90 -18.92
C VAL A 118 -2.96 10.24 -19.79
N SER A 119 -3.09 11.30 -20.60
CA SER A 119 -1.97 11.86 -21.35
C SER A 119 -1.47 13.12 -20.64
N VAL A 120 -0.17 13.14 -20.34
CA VAL A 120 0.52 14.23 -19.64
C VAL A 120 1.74 14.61 -20.46
N ASN A 121 1.82 15.85 -20.94
CA ASN A 121 2.94 16.34 -21.76
C ASN A 121 3.29 15.42 -22.95
N GLY A 122 2.29 14.79 -23.57
CA GLY A 122 2.47 13.88 -24.70
C GLY A 122 2.86 12.44 -24.33
N VAL A 123 2.99 12.12 -23.04
CA VAL A 123 3.21 10.75 -22.53
C VAL A 123 1.87 10.13 -22.14
N SER A 124 1.53 8.98 -22.73
CA SER A 124 0.33 8.22 -22.34
C SER A 124 0.64 7.30 -21.17
N LEU A 125 -0.05 7.51 -20.05
CA LEU A 125 0.12 6.76 -18.82
C LEU A 125 -1.12 5.93 -18.54
N ARG A 126 -0.93 4.62 -18.38
CA ARG A 126 -1.96 3.74 -17.84
C ARG A 126 -1.98 3.87 -16.32
N LEU A 127 -3.18 4.03 -15.78
CA LEU A 127 -3.42 4.27 -14.37
C LEU A 127 -4.11 3.07 -13.74
N ARG A 128 -3.74 2.77 -12.50
CA ARG A 128 -4.46 1.79 -11.68
C ARG A 128 -4.48 2.24 -10.24
N ARG A 129 -5.68 2.37 -9.68
CA ARG A 129 -5.87 2.68 -8.26
C ARG A 129 -6.01 1.40 -7.45
N VAL A 130 -5.33 1.36 -6.32
CA VAL A 130 -5.39 0.25 -5.36
C VAL A 130 -5.71 0.83 -4.00
N GLU A 131 -6.87 0.48 -3.45
CA GLU A 131 -7.21 0.82 -2.06
C GLU A 131 -6.37 -0.06 -1.13
N MET A 132 -5.54 0.57 -0.30
CA MET A 132 -4.55 -0.11 0.54
C MET A 132 -5.02 -0.25 1.99
N GLY A 133 -5.96 0.59 2.41
CA GLY A 133 -6.43 0.65 3.79
C GLY A 133 -7.34 1.85 4.02
N PRO A 134 -7.70 2.14 5.27
CA PRO A 134 -8.60 3.24 5.63
C PRO A 134 -8.07 4.57 5.11
N GLY A 135 -8.72 5.13 4.08
CA GLY A 135 -8.31 6.41 3.49
C GLY A 135 -7.01 6.39 2.70
N VAL A 136 -6.36 5.23 2.52
CA VAL A 136 -5.08 5.10 1.80
C VAL A 136 -5.30 4.51 0.41
N GLU A 137 -4.89 5.23 -0.62
CA GLU A 137 -4.96 4.82 -2.02
C GLU A 137 -3.56 4.88 -2.65
N LEU A 138 -3.18 3.83 -3.38
CA LEU A 138 -1.99 3.83 -4.21
C LEU A 138 -2.40 3.98 -5.68
N LEU A 139 -2.02 5.08 -6.30
CA LEU A 139 -2.15 5.31 -7.73
C LEU A 139 -0.89 4.80 -8.41
N LEU A 140 -1.01 3.72 -9.16
CA LEU A 140 0.06 3.16 -9.97
C LEU A 140 -0.01 3.71 -11.39
N THR A 141 1.13 4.07 -11.96
CA THR A 141 1.26 4.56 -13.32
C THR A 141 2.28 3.73 -14.09
N ARG A 142 2.02 3.54 -15.38
CA ARG A 142 2.95 2.90 -16.31
C ARG A 142 2.91 3.60 -17.66
N ASP A 143 4.08 3.93 -18.18
CA ASP A 143 4.23 4.43 -19.55
C ASP A 143 3.77 3.37 -20.57
N GLY A 144 2.78 3.74 -21.38
CA GLY A 144 2.24 2.89 -22.45
C GLY A 144 3.20 2.67 -23.62
N GLY A 145 4.25 3.49 -23.76
CA GLY A 145 5.24 3.41 -24.83
C GLY A 145 6.47 2.55 -24.52
N ARG A 146 6.79 2.31 -23.24
CA ARG A 146 8.05 1.66 -22.83
C ARG A 146 7.92 0.15 -22.68
N LYS A 147 8.00 -0.59 -23.79
CA LYS A 147 8.28 -2.05 -23.75
C LYS A 147 9.73 -2.26 -23.28
N ARG A 148 9.94 -2.63 -22.01
CA ARG A 148 11.21 -3.20 -21.55
C ARG A 148 11.06 -4.70 -21.34
N SER A 149 11.78 -5.45 -22.16
CA SER A 149 12.00 -6.89 -22.02
C SER A 149 12.97 -7.16 -20.87
N SER A 150 12.55 -7.88 -19.83
CA SER A 150 13.29 -9.05 -19.30
C SER A 150 12.62 -9.63 -18.05
N SER A 151 12.33 -10.92 -18.21
CA SER A 151 12.12 -11.97 -17.22
C SER A 151 12.92 -11.88 -15.92
N VAL A 152 12.22 -11.83 -14.78
CA VAL A 152 12.45 -12.73 -13.62
C VAL A 152 11.11 -12.91 -12.89
N ARG A 153 10.56 -14.13 -12.90
CA ARG A 153 9.40 -14.50 -12.07
C ARG A 153 9.87 -14.63 -10.62
N ARG A 154 9.81 -13.55 -9.86
CA ARG A 154 9.64 -13.63 -8.40
C ARG A 154 8.30 -13.02 -8.06
N CYS A 155 7.42 -13.84 -7.50
CA CYS A 155 6.17 -13.37 -6.91
C CYS A 155 6.55 -12.66 -5.60
N CYS A 156 6.49 -11.32 -5.55
CA CYS A 156 6.63 -10.60 -4.28
C CYS A 156 5.30 -10.71 -3.51
N SER A 157 5.39 -10.76 -2.18
CA SER A 157 4.25 -10.85 -1.26
C SER A 157 3.15 -9.79 -1.52
N TRP A 158 3.53 -8.65 -2.10
CA TRP A 158 2.64 -7.56 -2.49
C TRP A 158 1.65 -7.88 -3.63
N CYS A 159 2.02 -8.72 -4.62
CA CYS A 159 1.08 -9.13 -5.68
C CYS A 159 0.04 -10.14 -5.17
N CYS A 160 0.42 -10.98 -4.20
CA CYS A 160 -0.56 -11.82 -3.49
C CYS A 160 -1.55 -10.96 -2.70
N TRP A 161 -1.09 -9.84 -2.14
CA TRP A 161 -1.89 -8.96 -1.30
C TRP A 161 -3.04 -8.25 -2.05
N ALA A 162 -2.79 -7.72 -3.26
CA ALA A 162 -3.84 -7.13 -4.11
C ALA A 162 -4.89 -8.16 -4.59
N SER A 163 -4.59 -9.46 -4.52
CA SER A 163 -5.47 -10.54 -4.98
C SER A 163 -6.23 -11.24 -3.84
N SER A 164 -5.80 -11.07 -2.58
CA SER A 164 -6.35 -11.80 -1.42
C SER A 164 -7.68 -11.25 -0.87
N SER A 165 -8.15 -10.09 -1.32
CA SER A 165 -9.46 -9.54 -0.92
C SER A 165 -10.66 -10.19 -1.65
N ARG A 166 -10.44 -11.09 -2.61
CA ARG A 166 -11.51 -11.87 -3.27
C ARG A 166 -11.30 -13.37 -3.09
N ARG A 167 -11.72 -13.93 -1.96
CA ARG A 167 -12.10 -15.35 -1.91
C ARG A 167 -13.44 -15.53 -2.62
N ARG A 168 -13.41 -15.76 -3.92
CA ARG A 168 -14.33 -16.64 -4.66
C ARG A 168 -13.72 -16.91 -6.05
N ARG A 169 -13.60 -18.20 -6.36
CA ARG A 169 -13.17 -18.84 -7.61
C ARG A 169 -13.24 -17.90 -8.82
N ALA A 170 -12.10 -17.38 -9.26
CA ALA A 170 -11.94 -16.84 -10.60
C ALA A 170 -10.73 -17.49 -11.26
N ARG A 171 -10.94 -17.95 -12.50
CA ARG A 171 -9.98 -18.63 -13.37
C ARG A 171 -8.67 -17.83 -13.51
N PRO A 172 -7.53 -18.50 -13.79
CA PRO A 172 -6.24 -17.82 -13.96
C PRO A 172 -6.20 -17.15 -15.34
N SER A 173 -6.72 -15.92 -15.44
CA SER A 173 -6.53 -15.09 -16.65
C SER A 173 -6.23 -13.62 -16.35
N SER A 174 -6.13 -13.20 -15.08
CA SER A 174 -5.89 -11.80 -14.70
C SER A 174 -4.50 -11.52 -14.13
N CYS A 175 -3.54 -12.43 -14.30
CA CYS A 175 -2.15 -12.15 -13.98
C CYS A 175 -1.60 -11.15 -15.03
N TRP A 176 -1.33 -9.92 -14.60
CA TRP A 176 -0.52 -8.91 -15.30
C TRP A 176 0.96 -9.34 -15.40
N CYS A 177 1.20 -10.58 -15.82
CA CYS A 177 2.51 -11.22 -15.95
C CYS A 177 2.68 -11.91 -17.32
N GLY A 178 1.81 -11.67 -18.30
CA GLY A 178 1.89 -12.36 -19.59
C GLY A 178 1.74 -11.41 -20.78
N GLY A 179 2.79 -11.37 -21.60
CA GLY A 179 2.75 -11.13 -23.06
C GLY A 179 2.39 -9.73 -23.52
#